data_AF-A0A2M7BF47-F1
#
_entry.id   AF-A0A2M7BF47-F1
#
_cell.length_a   1.000
_cell.length_b   1.000
_cell.length_c   1.000
_cell.angle_alpha   90.00
_cell.angle_beta   90.00
_cell.angle_gamma   90.00
#
_symmetry.space_group_name_H-M   'P 1'
#
loop_
_entity.id
_entity.type
_entity.pdbx_description
1 polymer ?
#
loop_
_entity_poly.entity_id
_entity_poly.type
_entity_poly.pdbx_seq_one_letter_code
_entity_poly.pdbx_strand_id
1 'polypeptide(L)' 'KAHSWHPVPTLIHAPGFTRRNDVSGFGETECLKGALGQFQATDIMPMALAYAKRMNKFGA' A
#
# COMPACT_ATOMS: atom_id res chain seq x y z
N LYS A 1 -20.58 1.33 -19.50
CA LYS A 1 -19.36 1.56 -18.67
C LYS A 1 -19.61 0.85 -17.35
N ALA A 2 -18.84 -0.19 -17.02
CA ALA A 2 -19.04 -0.99 -15.80
C ALA A 2 -17.75 -1.02 -15.00
N HIS A 3 -17.87 -1.06 -13.68
CA HIS A 3 -16.73 -1.32 -12.81
C HIS A 3 -16.29 -2.78 -12.97
N SER A 4 -14.99 -3.01 -12.84
CA SER A 4 -14.41 -4.35 -12.87
C SER A 4 -14.01 -4.78 -11.46
N TRP A 5 -13.79 -6.07 -11.28
CA TRP A 5 -13.40 -6.69 -10.01
C TRP A 5 -11.89 -6.69 -9.78
N HIS A 6 -11.11 -6.14 -10.72
CA HIS A 6 -9.67 -6.17 -10.66
C HIS A 6 -9.13 -5.33 -9.49
N PRO A 7 -8.00 -5.76 -8.89
CA PRO A 7 -7.32 -4.95 -7.89
C PRO A 7 -6.86 -3.62 -8.50
N VAL A 8 -6.77 -2.59 -7.64
CA VAL A 8 -6.41 -1.23 -8.06
C VAL A 8 -4.96 -0.93 -7.65
N PRO A 9 -4.13 -0.35 -8.54
CA PRO A 9 -2.77 0.07 -8.21
C PRO A 9 -2.77 1.02 -7.01
N THR A 10 -1.97 0.70 -5.99
CA THR A 10 -1.87 1.48 -4.75
C THR A 10 -0.41 1.69 -4.37
N LEU A 11 -0.05 2.92 -4.00
CA LEU A 11 1.30 3.31 -3.59
C LEU A 11 1.27 4.12 -2.29
N ILE A 12 2.12 3.76 -1.34
CA ILE A 12 2.40 4.54 -0.13
C ILE A 12 3.83 5.06 -0.21
N HIS A 13 3.99 6.38 -0.15
CA HIS A 13 5.30 7.04 -0.12
C HIS A 13 5.62 7.47 1.31
N ALA A 14 6.63 6.84 1.92
CA ALA A 14 7.07 7.12 3.29
C ALA A 14 8.61 7.09 3.36
N PRO A 15 9.29 8.22 3.07
CA PRO A 15 10.75 8.31 3.07
C PRO A 15 11.38 7.77 4.35
N GLY A 16 12.36 6.88 4.23
CA GLY A 16 13.06 6.27 5.37
C GLY A 16 12.31 5.13 6.08
N PHE A 17 11.05 4.84 5.72
CA PHE A 17 10.27 3.74 6.29
C PHE A 17 9.93 2.65 5.27
N THR A 18 9.93 2.97 3.97
CA THR A 18 9.65 1.99 2.93
C THR A 18 10.80 1.01 2.73
N ARG A 19 10.45 -0.24 2.44
CA ARG A 19 11.42 -1.27 2.02
C ARG A 19 11.69 -1.12 0.53
N ARG A 20 12.96 -1.12 0.13
CA ARG A 20 13.34 -1.13 -1.29
C ARG A 20 12.81 -2.40 -1.96
N ASN A 21 12.19 -2.26 -3.12
CA ASN A 21 11.75 -3.34 -3.97
C ASN A 21 12.21 -3.07 -5.42
N ASP A 22 12.08 -4.07 -6.28
CA ASP A 22 12.51 -4.00 -7.68
C ASP A 22 11.40 -3.44 -8.59
N VAL A 23 10.80 -2.34 -8.16
CA VAL A 23 9.73 -1.64 -8.89
C VAL A 23 10.28 -0.36 -9.48
N SER A 24 9.96 -0.12 -10.75
CA SER A 24 10.54 0.97 -11.56
C SER A 24 9.55 2.09 -11.88
N GLY A 25 8.26 1.90 -11.60
CA GLY A 25 7.22 2.88 -11.89
C GLY A 25 5.89 2.60 -11.16
N PHE A 26 4.87 3.38 -11.50
CA PHE A 26 3.51 3.22 -10.97
C PHE A 26 2.56 2.80 -12.09
N GLY A 27 1.90 1.66 -11.90
CA GLY A 27 0.97 1.06 -12.86
C GLY A 27 0.59 -0.36 -12.41
N GLU A 28 -0.38 -0.95 -13.11
CA GLU A 28 -0.97 -2.26 -12.77
C GLU A 28 0.10 -3.35 -12.63
N THR A 29 0.95 -3.53 -13.64
CA THR A 29 1.97 -4.57 -13.68
C THR A 29 3.06 -4.39 -12.62
N GLU A 30 3.45 -3.14 -12.36
CA GLU A 30 4.51 -2.82 -11.40
C GLU A 30 4.01 -2.95 -9.96
N CYS A 31 2.75 -2.56 -9.69
CA CYS A 31 2.12 -2.73 -8.37
C CYS A 31 1.91 -4.20 -7.99
N LEU A 32 1.81 -5.13 -8.96
CA LEU A 32 1.79 -6.58 -8.67
C LEU A 32 3.10 -7.10 -8.07
N LYS A 33 4.24 -6.45 -8.37
CA LYS A 33 5.57 -6.79 -7.84
C LYS A 33 5.91 -6.01 -6.56
N GLY A 34 5.10 -5.00 -6.23
CA GLY A 34 5.34 -4.08 -5.13
C GLY A 34 5.30 -4.77 -3.77
N ALA A 35 6.07 -4.23 -2.82
CA ALA A 35 6.19 -4.80 -1.48
C ALA A 35 4.89 -4.75 -0.64
N LEU A 36 3.88 -4.00 -1.07
CA LEU A 36 2.56 -3.98 -0.41
C LEU A 36 1.75 -5.26 -0.70
N GLY A 37 2.05 -5.95 -1.81
CA GLY A 37 1.26 -7.10 -2.27
C GLY A 37 -0.19 -6.74 -2.57
N GLN A 38 -1.05 -7.77 -2.57
CA GLN A 38 -2.50 -7.62 -2.72
C GLN A 38 -3.16 -7.67 -1.34
N PHE A 39 -3.96 -6.65 -1.03
CA PHE A 39 -4.60 -6.47 0.29
C PHE A 39 -5.99 -5.83 0.13
N GLN A 40 -6.78 -5.81 1.21
CA GLN A 40 -8.12 -5.23 1.19
C GLN A 40 -8.04 -3.70 1.25
N ALA A 41 -8.90 -3.01 0.49
CA ALA A 41 -8.89 -1.54 0.46
C ALA A 41 -9.14 -0.91 1.85
N THR A 42 -9.81 -1.63 2.76
CA THR A 42 -10.01 -1.22 4.15
C THR A 42 -8.71 -1.08 4.94
N ASP A 43 -7.64 -1.76 4.53
CA ASP A 43 -6.36 -1.74 5.22
C ASP A 43 -5.48 -0.54 4.81
N ILE A 44 -5.88 0.23 3.79
CA ILE A 44 -5.13 1.42 3.33
C ILE A 44 -4.93 2.41 4.48
N MET A 45 -6.00 2.72 5.21
CA MET A 45 -5.95 3.70 6.31
C MET A 45 -5.06 3.27 7.48
N PRO A 46 -5.19 2.06 8.05
CA PRO A 46 -4.28 1.63 9.11
C PRO A 46 -2.83 1.54 8.61
N MET A 47 -2.57 1.10 7.38
CA MET A 47 -1.22 1.11 6.83
C MET A 47 -0.65 2.53 6.71
N ALA A 48 -1.42 3.48 6.19
CA ALA A 48 -1.00 4.89 6.09
C ALA A 48 -0.69 5.49 7.47
N LEU A 49 -1.50 5.19 8.49
CA LEU A 49 -1.26 5.63 9.86
C LEU A 49 0.01 5.01 10.45
N ALA A 50 0.29 3.73 10.18
CA ALA A 50 1.51 3.08 10.61
C ALA A 50 2.76 3.76 10.00
N TYR A 51 2.76 4.01 8.68
CA TYR A 51 3.85 4.73 8.02
C TYR A 51 3.99 6.19 8.49
N ALA A 52 2.88 6.82 8.89
CA ALA A 52 2.86 8.16 9.46
C ALA A 52 3.23 8.21 10.97
N LYS A 53 3.52 7.07 11.61
CA LYS A 53 3.75 6.94 13.07
C LYS A 53 2.57 7.44 13.92
N ARG A 54 1.35 7.26 13.43
CA ARG A 54 0.08 7.63 14.09
C ARG A 54 -0.74 6.42 14.53
N MET A 55 -0.11 5.24 14.58
CA MET A 55 -0.74 4.02 15.06
C MET A 55 -0.39 3.80 16.54
N ASN A 56 -1.43 3.65 17.37
CA ASN A 56 -1.27 3.32 18.78
C ASN A 56 -1.21 1.81 18.98
N LYS A 57 -0.51 1.37 20.03
CA LYS A 57 -0.54 -0.03 20.47
C LYS A 57 -1.94 -0.37 20.99
N PHE A 58 -2.48 -1.51 20.59
CA PHE A 58 -3.74 -2.01 21.16
C PHE A 58 -3.54 -2.37 22.64
N GLY A 59 -4.41 -1.87 23.51
CA GLY A 59 -4.36 -2.10 24.96
C GLY A 59 -3.36 -1.24 25.74
N ALA A 60 -3.01 -0.06 25.22
CA ALA A 60 -2.25 0.97 25.94
C ALA A 60 -3.17 1.98 26.63
#